data_AF-A0A7V1C225-F1
#
_entry.id   AF-A0A7V1C225-F1
#
_cell.length_a   1.000
_cell.length_b   1.000
_cell.length_c   1.000
_cell.angle_alpha   90.00
_cell.angle_beta   90.00
_cell.angle_gamma   90.00
#
_symmetry.space_group_name_H-M   'P 1'
#
loop_
_entity.id
_entity.type
_entity.pdbx_description
1 polymer ?
#
loop_
_entity_poly.entity_id
_entity_poly.type
_entity_poly.pdbx_seq_one_letter_code
_entity_poly.pdbx_strand_id
1 'polypeptide(L)'
;MRQSLTKQIILWCGLTLLVSLMLNSFDIYANYQAVSPNGSNELLWSAMFLVIPLLVAVLLVPVSLVGTIFKRSRRVSILVILSCLVYFATAIACFRIGGKVRMSAFHKLAERSELLIQAIKKYELKYSNPPSSLENLVPEFLPNIPHTGIGAYPAYEYKVGDEAQNFANNLWCLLIQTPSGGINWDIFIYFPNQEYPKRGYGGVLERVGDWAYVYE
;
A
#
# COMPACT_ATOMS: atom_id res chain seq x y z
N MET A 1 13.87 35.44 34.30
CA MET A 1 12.60 34.70 34.49
C MET A 1 12.76 33.26 34.00
N ARG A 2 12.73 32.25 34.91
CA ARG A 2 12.65 30.83 34.49
C ARG A 2 11.25 30.60 33.90
N GLN A 3 11.15 30.30 32.60
CA GLN A 3 9.91 29.77 32.04
C GLN A 3 9.50 28.52 32.83
N SER A 4 8.20 28.34 33.07
CA SER A 4 7.73 27.15 33.79
C SER A 4 8.05 25.89 32.98
N LEU A 5 8.49 24.83 33.66
CA LEU A 5 8.85 23.54 33.05
C LEU A 5 7.75 23.03 32.11
N THR A 6 6.49 23.27 32.45
CA THR A 6 5.32 22.93 31.63
C THR A 6 5.35 23.58 30.26
N LYS A 7 5.70 24.87 30.14
CA LYS A 7 5.77 25.57 28.85
C LYS A 7 6.86 24.98 27.95
N GLN A 8 8.00 24.59 28.54
CA GLN A 8 9.09 23.96 27.80
C GLN A 8 8.70 22.59 27.26
N ILE A 9 8.01 21.77 28.06
CA ILE A 9 7.51 20.46 27.62
C ILE A 9 6.48 20.61 26.50
N ILE A 10 5.53 21.56 26.63
CA ILE A 10 4.52 21.80 25.59
C ILE A 10 5.17 22.23 24.28
N LEU A 11 6.12 23.17 24.33
CA LEU A 11 6.84 23.63 23.14
C LEU A 11 7.61 22.48 22.47
N TRP A 12 8.27 21.65 23.28
CA TRP A 12 9.02 20.48 22.80
C TRP A 12 8.12 19.44 22.11
N CYS A 13 7.00 19.10 22.74
CA CYS A 13 6.04 18.17 22.15
C CYS A 13 5.42 18.73 20.87
N GLY A 14 5.10 20.03 20.84
CA GLY A 14 4.59 20.70 19.64
C GLY A 14 5.58 20.67 18.47
N LEU A 15 6.86 20.98 18.75
CA LEU A 15 7.92 20.89 17.75
C LEU A 15 8.11 19.45 17.26
N THR A 16 8.12 18.48 18.17
CA THR A 16 8.27 17.06 17.81
C THR A 16 7.11 16.59 16.95
N LEU A 17 5.88 16.95 17.29
CA LEU A 17 4.70 16.61 16.50
C LEU A 17 4.80 17.19 15.09
N LEU A 18 5.21 18.46 14.96
CA LEU A 18 5.38 19.11 13.65
C LEU A 18 6.41 18.37 12.79
N VAL A 19 7.60 18.13 13.32
CA VAL A 19 8.66 17.41 12.61
C VAL A 19 8.20 16.00 12.23
N SER A 20 7.51 15.32 13.15
CA SER A 20 7.02 13.97 12.91
C SER A 20 5.93 13.92 11.84
N LEU A 21 5.01 14.88 11.81
CA LEU A 21 4.02 15.01 10.75
C LEU A 21 4.67 15.30 9.40
N MET A 22 5.69 16.16 9.34
CA MET A 22 6.42 16.44 8.10
C MET A 22 7.12 15.19 7.56
N LEU A 23 7.79 14.43 8.42
CA LEU A 23 8.47 13.20 8.02
C LEU A 23 7.49 12.11 7.60
N ASN A 24 6.47 11.82 8.41
CA ASN A 24 5.57 10.70 8.17
C ASN A 24 4.50 11.01 7.10
N SER A 25 4.18 12.27 6.83
CA SER A 25 3.28 12.62 5.71
C SER A 25 3.89 12.32 4.33
N PHE A 26 5.21 12.12 4.27
CA PHE A 26 5.88 11.62 3.06
C PHE A 26 5.34 10.26 2.62
N ASP A 27 4.99 9.36 3.55
CA ASP A 27 4.38 8.06 3.21
C ASP A 27 3.01 8.21 2.53
N ILE A 28 2.18 9.15 3.02
CA ILE A 28 0.89 9.47 2.40
C ILE A 28 1.12 10.00 0.98
N TYR A 29 2.07 10.92 0.83
CA TYR A 29 2.42 11.50 -0.47
C TYR A 29 2.97 10.45 -1.44
N ALA A 30 3.84 9.53 -0.98
CA ALA A 30 4.38 8.44 -1.78
C ALA A 30 3.27 7.50 -2.27
N ASN A 31 2.34 7.11 -1.40
CA ASN A 31 1.18 6.31 -1.77
C ASN A 31 0.28 7.04 -2.78
N TYR A 32 0.00 8.32 -2.56
CA TYR A 32 -0.77 9.14 -3.49
C TYR A 32 -0.11 9.24 -4.86
N GLN A 33 1.20 9.51 -4.91
CA GLN A 33 1.95 9.59 -6.15
C GLN A 33 1.95 8.25 -6.88
N ALA A 34 2.20 7.14 -6.20
CA ALA A 34 2.22 5.83 -6.84
C ALA A 34 0.90 5.48 -7.55
N VAL A 35 -0.24 5.81 -6.91
CA VAL A 35 -1.57 5.51 -7.49
C VAL A 35 -2.10 6.58 -8.43
N SER A 36 -1.38 7.69 -8.60
CA SER A 36 -1.75 8.75 -9.54
C SER A 36 -1.50 8.29 -10.99
N PRO A 37 -2.22 8.82 -11.99
CA PRO A 37 -2.09 8.38 -13.38
C PRO A 37 -0.68 8.48 -13.97
N ASN A 38 0.08 9.51 -13.56
CA ASN A 38 1.47 9.74 -13.96
C ASN A 38 2.47 9.34 -12.86
N GLY A 39 2.03 8.50 -11.92
CA GLY A 39 2.81 8.04 -10.78
C GLY A 39 3.94 7.08 -11.13
N SER A 40 4.85 6.89 -10.17
CA SER A 40 5.85 5.82 -10.18
C SER A 40 5.95 5.18 -8.80
N ASN A 41 6.56 3.99 -8.71
CA ASN A 41 6.81 3.31 -7.44
C ASN A 41 8.11 3.78 -6.74
N GLU A 42 8.87 4.71 -7.32
CA GLU A 42 10.17 5.15 -6.78
C GLU A 42 10.07 5.82 -5.40
N LEU A 43 9.00 6.60 -5.19
CA LEU A 43 8.76 7.24 -3.89
C LEU A 43 8.37 6.23 -2.81
N LEU A 44 7.74 5.11 -3.17
CA LEU A 44 7.45 4.04 -2.21
C LEU A 44 8.75 3.40 -1.68
N TRP A 45 9.73 3.19 -2.56
CA TRP A 45 11.07 2.74 -2.15
C TRP A 45 11.75 3.74 -1.21
N SER A 46 11.61 5.03 -1.52
CA SER A 46 12.17 6.09 -0.67
C SER A 46 11.49 6.16 0.70
N ALA A 47 10.19 5.83 0.79
CA ALA A 47 9.44 5.82 2.05
C ALA A 47 9.98 4.78 3.04
N MET A 48 10.68 3.74 2.57
CA MET A 48 11.35 2.76 3.45
C MET A 48 12.40 3.39 4.36
N PHE A 49 13.00 4.51 3.98
CA PHE A 49 13.96 5.20 4.84
C PHE A 49 13.31 5.75 6.11
N LEU A 50 11.98 5.87 6.18
CA LEU A 50 11.24 6.19 7.41
C LEU A 50 11.31 5.07 8.48
N VAL A 51 11.73 3.86 8.10
CA VAL A 51 12.00 2.76 9.04
C VAL A 51 13.20 3.08 9.92
N ILE A 52 14.21 3.81 9.42
CA ILE A 52 15.42 4.14 10.19
C ILE A 52 15.08 4.97 11.45
N PRO A 53 14.39 6.14 11.36
CA PRO A 53 14.00 6.89 12.54
C PRO A 53 13.05 6.09 13.46
N LEU A 54 12.22 5.19 12.92
CA LEU A 54 11.42 4.27 13.73
C LEU A 54 12.28 3.32 14.56
N LEU A 55 13.29 2.69 13.96
CA LEU A 55 14.25 1.81 14.67
C LEU A 55 15.04 2.58 15.73
N VAL A 56 15.49 3.79 15.42
CA VAL A 56 16.14 4.67 16.40
C VAL A 56 15.21 4.96 17.58
N ALA A 57 13.93 5.27 17.33
CA ALA A 57 12.95 5.50 18.39
C ALA A 57 12.76 4.24 19.26
N VAL A 58 12.66 3.04 18.66
CA VAL A 58 12.57 1.77 19.39
C VAL A 58 13.77 1.57 20.33
N LEU A 59 14.99 1.86 19.87
CA LEU A 59 16.21 1.72 20.67
C LEU A 59 16.33 2.80 21.76
N LEU A 60 15.87 4.02 21.49
CA LEU A 60 15.94 5.13 22.44
C LEU A 60 14.99 4.97 23.63
N VAL A 61 13.84 4.31 23.45
CA VAL A 61 12.87 4.08 24.54
C VAL A 61 13.50 3.34 25.75
N PRO A 62 14.10 2.14 25.62
CA PRO A 62 14.68 1.43 26.77
C PRO A 62 15.87 2.18 27.40
N VAL A 63 16.73 2.79 26.58
CA VAL A 63 17.85 3.61 27.06
C VAL A 63 17.34 4.79 27.88
N SER A 64 16.30 5.45 27.40
CA SER A 64 15.67 6.58 28.08
C SER A 64 14.95 6.14 29.35
N LEU A 65 14.29 4.98 29.35
CA LEU A 65 13.66 4.41 30.55
C LEU A 65 14.69 4.22 31.67
N VAL A 66 15.85 3.62 31.39
CA VAL A 66 16.95 3.53 32.36
C VAL A 66 17.42 4.92 32.80
N GLY A 67 17.54 5.85 31.85
CA GLY A 67 17.89 7.24 32.13
C GLY A 67 16.91 7.99 33.05
N THR A 68 15.67 7.51 33.24
CA THR A 68 14.71 8.15 34.16
C THR A 68 15.06 7.94 35.64
N ILE A 69 15.84 6.90 35.95
CA ILE A 69 16.28 6.56 37.31
C ILE A 69 17.20 7.67 37.84
N PHE A 70 18.14 8.14 37.01
CA PHE A 70 19.14 9.13 37.40
C PHE A 70 18.57 10.56 37.38
N LYS A 71 18.67 11.26 38.54
CA LYS A 71 18.13 12.63 38.71
C LYS A 71 18.64 13.62 37.66
N ARG A 72 19.89 13.48 37.21
CA ARG A 72 20.54 14.37 36.23
C ARG A 72 19.95 14.24 34.82
N SER A 73 19.68 13.02 34.36
CA SER A 73 19.17 12.75 33.01
C SER A 73 17.65 12.68 32.92
N ARG A 74 16.95 12.48 34.05
CA ARG A 74 15.50 12.21 34.10
C ARG A 74 14.65 13.10 33.18
N ARG A 75 14.91 14.42 33.17
CA ARG A 75 14.14 15.36 32.33
C ARG A 75 14.33 15.08 30.84
N VAL A 76 15.57 14.91 30.40
CA VAL A 76 15.89 14.61 29.00
C VAL A 76 15.28 13.26 28.62
N SER A 77 15.41 12.26 29.47
CA SER A 77 14.84 10.93 29.25
C SER A 77 13.31 10.95 29.06
N ILE A 78 12.60 11.71 29.88
CA ILE A 78 11.15 11.88 29.74
C ILE A 78 10.81 12.56 28.41
N LEU A 79 11.54 13.61 28.02
CA LEU A 79 11.33 14.29 26.74
C LEU A 79 11.57 13.35 25.55
N VAL A 80 12.62 12.52 25.60
CA VAL A 80 12.91 11.55 24.54
C VAL A 80 11.80 10.49 24.44
N ILE A 81 11.33 9.95 25.57
CA ILE A 81 10.21 8.99 25.58
C ILE A 81 8.95 9.62 24.98
N LEU A 82 8.58 10.83 25.43
CA LEU A 82 7.43 11.55 24.88
C LEU A 82 7.59 11.79 23.37
N SER A 83 8.80 12.11 22.93
CA SER A 83 9.08 12.33 21.50
C SER A 83 8.92 11.05 20.69
N CYS A 84 9.41 9.92 21.20
CA CYS A 84 9.24 8.62 20.57
C CYS A 84 7.75 8.24 20.49
N LEU A 85 6.98 8.44 21.57
CA LEU A 85 5.53 8.16 21.59
C LEU A 85 4.76 9.00 20.57
N VAL A 86 5.06 10.31 20.49
CA VAL A 86 4.48 11.19 19.47
C VAL A 86 4.84 10.69 18.08
N TYR A 87 6.11 10.34 17.87
CA TYR A 87 6.58 9.80 16.59
C TYR A 87 5.84 8.53 16.18
N PHE A 88 5.75 7.52 17.06
CA PHE A 88 5.01 6.28 16.80
C PHE A 88 3.54 6.55 16.48
N ALA A 89 2.87 7.40 17.26
CA ALA A 89 1.47 7.72 17.03
C ALA A 89 1.25 8.34 15.64
N THR A 90 2.09 9.30 15.25
CA THR A 90 2.02 9.91 13.91
C THR A 90 2.38 8.95 12.79
N ALA A 91 3.40 8.09 12.97
CA ALA A 91 3.80 7.12 11.97
C ALA A 91 2.67 6.12 11.68
N ILE A 92 2.05 5.57 12.73
CA ILE A 92 0.89 4.67 12.62
C ILE A 92 -0.29 5.38 11.93
N ALA A 93 -0.57 6.62 12.31
CA ALA A 93 -1.66 7.38 11.70
C ALA A 93 -1.42 7.64 10.21
N CYS A 94 -0.22 8.11 9.84
CA CYS A 94 0.15 8.38 8.46
C CYS A 94 0.15 7.12 7.61
N PHE A 95 0.72 6.02 8.09
CA PHE A 95 0.72 4.73 7.40
C PHE A 95 -0.69 4.23 7.11
N ARG A 96 -1.61 4.32 8.09
CA ARG A 96 -3.02 3.96 7.90
C ARG A 96 -3.72 4.86 6.88
N ILE A 97 -3.39 6.15 6.84
CA ILE A 97 -3.96 7.08 5.85
C ILE A 97 -3.41 6.76 4.46
N GLY A 98 -2.10 6.51 4.33
CA GLY A 98 -1.46 6.09 3.07
C GLY A 98 -2.09 4.81 2.52
N GLY A 99 -2.28 3.80 3.37
CA GLY A 99 -2.99 2.57 3.02
C GLY A 99 -4.42 2.82 2.52
N LYS A 100 -5.17 3.73 3.17
CA LYS A 100 -6.53 4.11 2.69
C LYS A 100 -6.52 4.80 1.33
N VAL A 101 -5.54 5.66 1.06
CA VAL A 101 -5.37 6.31 -0.25
C VAL A 101 -5.18 5.24 -1.32
N ARG A 102 -4.28 4.30 -1.07
CA ARG A 102 -3.97 3.18 -1.98
C ARG A 102 -5.19 2.28 -2.19
N MET A 103 -5.87 1.86 -1.13
CA MET A 103 -7.07 1.02 -1.23
C MET A 103 -8.22 1.72 -1.96
N SER A 104 -8.39 3.04 -1.78
CA SER A 104 -9.38 3.80 -2.55
C SER A 104 -9.06 3.78 -4.05
N ALA A 105 -7.78 3.85 -4.42
CA ALA A 105 -7.37 3.73 -5.82
C ALA A 105 -7.62 2.32 -6.38
N PHE A 106 -7.45 1.26 -5.58
CA PHE A 106 -7.76 -0.11 -5.97
C PHE A 106 -9.26 -0.36 -6.18
N HIS A 107 -10.13 0.27 -5.39
CA HIS A 107 -11.58 0.24 -5.67
C HIS A 107 -11.88 0.87 -7.03
N LYS A 108 -11.32 2.05 -7.32
CA LYS A 108 -11.50 2.71 -8.63
C LYS A 108 -10.87 1.92 -9.78
N LEU A 109 -9.79 1.20 -9.52
CA LEU A 109 -9.17 0.28 -10.49
C LEU A 109 -10.14 -0.86 -10.81
N ALA A 110 -10.71 -1.52 -9.79
CA ALA A 110 -11.69 -2.58 -9.99
C ALA A 110 -12.89 -2.11 -10.86
N GLU A 111 -13.40 -0.90 -10.61
CA GLU A 111 -14.45 -0.27 -11.42
C GLU A 111 -14.00 -0.04 -12.88
N ARG A 112 -12.82 0.53 -13.11
CA ARG A 112 -12.29 0.76 -14.47
C ARG A 112 -12.05 -0.54 -15.23
N SER A 113 -11.64 -1.59 -14.53
CA SER A 113 -11.38 -2.91 -15.12
C SER A 113 -12.65 -3.62 -15.61
N GLU A 114 -13.84 -3.15 -15.23
CA GLU A 114 -15.10 -3.79 -15.59
C GLU A 114 -15.27 -3.91 -17.12
N LEU A 115 -14.89 -2.87 -17.88
CA LEU A 115 -14.94 -2.90 -19.34
C LEU A 115 -14.09 -4.02 -19.94
N LEU A 116 -12.89 -4.23 -19.41
CA LEU A 116 -12.00 -5.31 -19.86
C LEU A 116 -12.57 -6.68 -19.51
N ILE A 117 -13.07 -6.85 -18.28
CA ILE A 117 -13.70 -8.09 -17.83
C ILE A 117 -14.91 -8.43 -18.69
N GLN A 118 -15.78 -7.46 -18.96
CA GLN A 118 -16.95 -7.66 -19.81
C GLN A 118 -16.56 -8.04 -21.25
N ALA A 119 -15.48 -7.46 -21.79
CA ALA A 119 -14.97 -7.83 -23.10
C ALA A 119 -14.47 -9.28 -23.15
N ILE A 120 -13.71 -9.72 -22.14
CA ILE A 120 -13.25 -11.12 -22.00
C ILE A 120 -14.45 -12.07 -21.94
N LYS A 121 -15.46 -11.75 -21.11
CA LYS A 121 -16.68 -12.56 -21.00
C LYS A 121 -17.47 -12.62 -22.31
N LYS A 122 -17.56 -11.52 -23.07
CA LYS A 122 -18.20 -11.51 -24.38
C LYS A 122 -17.45 -12.35 -25.40
N TYR A 123 -16.12 -12.31 -25.39
CA TYR A 123 -15.28 -13.18 -26.21
C TYR A 123 -15.54 -14.65 -25.89
N GLU A 124 -15.56 -15.00 -24.60
CA GLU A 124 -15.84 -16.35 -24.13
C GLU A 124 -17.22 -16.85 -24.56
N LEU A 125 -18.25 -16.00 -24.47
CA LEU A 125 -19.59 -16.36 -24.95
C LEU A 125 -19.63 -16.63 -26.46
N LYS A 126 -18.86 -15.89 -27.25
CA LYS A 126 -18.85 -16.04 -28.72
C LYS A 126 -18.05 -17.26 -29.19
N TYR A 127 -16.90 -17.54 -28.56
CA TYR A 127 -15.94 -18.56 -29.01
C TYR A 127 -15.88 -19.79 -28.08
N SER A 128 -16.71 -19.82 -27.03
CA SER A 128 -16.77 -20.86 -25.99
C SER A 128 -15.43 -21.11 -25.27
N ASN A 129 -14.48 -20.19 -25.37
CA ASN A 129 -13.17 -20.24 -24.74
C ASN A 129 -12.69 -18.82 -24.42
N PRO A 130 -11.92 -18.60 -23.35
CA PRO A 130 -11.27 -17.32 -23.12
C PRO A 130 -10.27 -16.98 -24.24
N PRO A 131 -10.00 -15.69 -24.48
CA PRO A 131 -9.01 -15.28 -25.47
C PRO A 131 -7.62 -15.78 -25.06
N SER A 132 -6.79 -16.20 -26.01
CA SER A 132 -5.42 -16.62 -25.69
C SER A 132 -4.50 -15.46 -25.26
N SER A 133 -4.86 -14.23 -25.58
CA SER A 133 -4.20 -13.00 -25.12
C SER A 133 -5.19 -11.83 -25.13
N LEU A 134 -4.87 -10.74 -24.42
CA LEU A 134 -5.78 -9.58 -24.37
C LEU A 134 -5.94 -8.93 -25.75
N GLU A 135 -4.92 -8.98 -26.61
CA GLU A 135 -4.92 -8.38 -27.94
C GLU A 135 -6.02 -8.95 -28.85
N ASN A 136 -6.43 -10.20 -28.64
CA ASN A 136 -7.54 -10.83 -29.39
C ASN A 136 -8.91 -10.20 -29.10
N LEU A 137 -9.01 -9.35 -28.08
CA LEU A 137 -10.21 -8.55 -27.81
C LEU A 137 -10.33 -7.37 -28.77
N VAL A 138 -9.23 -6.97 -29.42
CA VAL A 138 -9.17 -5.79 -30.30
C VAL A 138 -9.19 -6.23 -31.77
N PRO A 139 -9.93 -5.54 -32.66
CA PRO A 139 -10.80 -4.38 -32.39
C PRO A 139 -12.25 -4.77 -32.03
N GLU A 140 -12.60 -6.05 -32.08
CA GLU A 140 -14.01 -6.46 -32.09
C GLU A 140 -14.75 -6.19 -30.77
N PHE A 141 -14.13 -6.51 -29.64
CA PHE A 141 -14.74 -6.36 -28.31
C PHE A 141 -14.31 -5.06 -27.61
N LEU A 142 -13.13 -4.54 -27.96
CA LEU A 142 -12.58 -3.29 -27.45
C LEU A 142 -11.84 -2.53 -28.55
N PRO A 143 -11.86 -1.18 -28.55
CA PRO A 143 -11.06 -0.39 -29.48
C PRO A 143 -9.55 -0.48 -29.20
N ASN A 144 -9.18 -0.65 -27.93
CA ASN A 144 -7.82 -0.85 -27.44
C ASN A 144 -7.86 -1.54 -26.06
N ILE A 145 -6.72 -2.06 -25.60
CA ILE A 145 -6.61 -2.60 -24.25
C ILE A 145 -6.49 -1.44 -23.27
N PRO A 146 -7.39 -1.32 -22.28
CA PRO A 146 -7.31 -0.23 -21.31
C PRO A 146 -6.08 -0.41 -20.41
N HIS A 147 -5.52 0.70 -19.95
CA HIS A 147 -4.57 0.71 -18.84
C HIS A 147 -5.29 0.60 -17.50
N THR A 148 -4.56 0.27 -16.45
CA THR A 148 -5.09 0.22 -15.07
C THR A 148 -5.50 1.61 -14.57
N GLY A 149 -4.91 2.67 -15.12
CA GLY A 149 -5.05 4.05 -14.64
C GLY A 149 -4.23 4.36 -13.38
N ILE A 150 -3.39 3.44 -12.93
CA ILE A 150 -2.42 3.63 -11.86
C ILE A 150 -1.03 3.71 -12.48
N GLY A 151 -0.36 4.85 -12.34
CA GLY A 151 0.94 5.09 -13.00
C GLY A 151 2.03 4.13 -12.56
N ALA A 152 2.08 3.77 -11.28
CA ALA A 152 3.05 2.79 -10.78
C ALA A 152 2.85 1.37 -11.34
N TYR A 153 1.62 1.01 -11.75
CA TYR A 153 1.24 -0.34 -12.19
C TYR A 153 0.38 -0.27 -13.46
N PRO A 154 0.89 0.21 -14.61
CA PRO A 154 0.05 0.66 -15.72
C PRO A 154 -0.58 -0.46 -16.55
N ALA A 155 -0.11 -1.70 -16.41
CA ALA A 155 -0.48 -2.83 -17.25
C ALA A 155 -1.12 -3.96 -16.46
N TYR A 156 -2.01 -4.70 -17.14
CA TYR A 156 -2.55 -5.96 -16.65
C TYR A 156 -1.62 -7.10 -17.06
N GLU A 157 -1.42 -8.05 -16.16
CA GLU A 157 -0.93 -9.38 -16.48
C GLU A 157 -2.15 -10.29 -16.66
N TYR A 158 -2.22 -10.95 -17.81
CA TYR A 158 -3.30 -11.87 -18.14
C TYR A 158 -2.78 -13.30 -18.18
N LYS A 159 -3.42 -14.17 -17.41
CA LYS A 159 -3.13 -15.60 -17.39
C LYS A 159 -4.30 -16.35 -17.97
N VAL A 160 -4.02 -17.39 -18.75
CA VAL A 160 -5.04 -18.22 -19.41
C VAL A 160 -4.53 -19.67 -19.49
N GLY A 161 -5.46 -20.63 -19.52
CA GLY A 161 -5.12 -22.05 -19.62
C GLY A 161 -4.40 -22.54 -18.36
N ASP A 162 -3.34 -23.34 -18.54
CA ASP A 162 -2.62 -23.98 -17.43
C ASP A 162 -2.02 -22.97 -16.44
N GLU A 163 -1.61 -21.79 -16.90
CA GLU A 163 -1.10 -20.74 -15.99
C GLU A 163 -2.20 -20.21 -15.06
N ALA A 164 -3.43 -20.07 -15.56
CA ALA A 164 -4.57 -19.60 -14.78
C ALA A 164 -5.13 -20.67 -13.83
N GLN A 165 -4.94 -21.96 -14.11
CA GLN A 165 -5.40 -23.04 -13.23
C GLN A 165 -4.73 -22.99 -11.85
N ASN A 166 -3.48 -22.51 -11.79
CA ASN A 166 -2.79 -22.26 -10.52
C ASN A 166 -3.51 -21.23 -9.64
N PHE A 167 -4.40 -20.44 -10.22
CA PHE A 167 -5.20 -19.42 -9.57
C PHE A 167 -6.63 -19.91 -9.32
N ALA A 168 -6.78 -20.83 -8.37
CA ALA A 168 -8.07 -21.40 -7.96
C ALA A 168 -8.86 -22.06 -9.11
N ASN A 169 -8.16 -22.82 -9.97
CA ASN A 169 -8.72 -23.54 -11.11
C ASN A 169 -9.50 -22.67 -12.10
N ASN A 170 -9.15 -21.38 -12.20
CA ASN A 170 -9.77 -20.49 -13.17
C ASN A 170 -9.22 -20.77 -14.58
N LEU A 171 -10.07 -20.58 -15.61
CA LEU A 171 -9.66 -20.69 -17.02
C LEU A 171 -8.83 -19.48 -17.47
N TRP A 172 -9.03 -18.34 -16.82
CA TRP A 172 -8.26 -17.13 -16.99
C TRP A 172 -8.28 -16.29 -15.71
N CYS A 173 -7.29 -15.42 -15.51
CA CYS A 173 -7.33 -14.40 -14.46
C CYS A 173 -6.57 -13.15 -14.89
N LEU A 174 -6.87 -12.03 -14.22
CA LEU A 174 -6.11 -10.79 -14.37
C LEU A 174 -5.34 -10.53 -13.08
N LEU A 175 -4.10 -10.12 -13.22
CA LEU A 175 -3.22 -9.75 -12.12
C LEU A 175 -2.59 -8.39 -12.40
N ILE A 176 -2.29 -7.68 -11.33
CA ILE A 176 -1.52 -6.45 -11.37
C ILE A 176 -0.53 -6.56 -10.23
N GLN A 177 0.76 -6.54 -10.57
CA GLN A 177 1.83 -6.47 -9.57
C GLN A 177 1.76 -5.09 -8.93
N THR A 178 1.58 -5.04 -7.62
CA THR A 178 1.34 -3.81 -6.87
C THR A 178 2.33 -3.66 -5.73
N PRO A 179 3.66 -3.59 -5.95
CA PRO A 179 4.59 -3.53 -4.83
C PRO A 179 4.34 -2.33 -3.92
N SER A 180 4.32 -2.49 -2.60
CA SER A 180 4.17 -1.40 -1.62
C SER A 180 5.47 -0.72 -1.19
N GLY A 181 6.56 -0.98 -1.92
CA GLY A 181 7.92 -0.52 -1.61
C GLY A 181 8.67 -1.53 -0.74
N GLY A 182 9.97 -1.67 -0.98
CA GLY A 182 10.74 -2.74 -0.34
C GLY A 182 10.58 -4.09 -0.99
N ILE A 183 11.02 -5.11 -0.28
CA ILE A 183 10.88 -6.51 -0.71
C ILE A 183 9.47 -6.96 -0.31
N ASN A 184 8.51 -6.85 -1.23
CA ASN A 184 7.17 -7.44 -1.12
C ASN A 184 6.67 -7.90 -2.49
N TRP A 185 5.70 -8.81 -2.46
CA TRP A 185 5.07 -9.40 -3.64
C TRP A 185 3.56 -9.19 -3.61
N ASP A 186 3.13 -7.98 -3.27
CA ASP A 186 1.72 -7.60 -3.22
C ASP A 186 1.08 -7.63 -4.62
N ILE A 187 -0.07 -8.31 -4.76
CA ILE A 187 -0.74 -8.50 -6.06
C ILE A 187 -2.22 -8.10 -5.95
N PHE A 188 -2.75 -7.43 -6.97
CA PHE A 188 -4.18 -7.22 -7.13
C PHE A 188 -4.73 -8.15 -8.21
N ILE A 189 -5.69 -9.01 -7.87
CA ILE A 189 -6.07 -10.18 -8.69
C ILE A 189 -7.59 -10.24 -8.90
N TYR A 190 -8.01 -10.61 -10.11
CA TYR A 190 -9.39 -10.95 -10.46
C TYR A 190 -9.54 -12.42 -10.83
N PHE A 191 -10.45 -13.12 -10.16
CA PHE A 191 -10.89 -14.46 -10.51
C PHE A 191 -12.29 -14.45 -11.14
N PRO A 192 -12.48 -14.97 -12.37
CA PRO A 192 -13.80 -15.02 -12.98
C PRO A 192 -14.79 -15.88 -12.18
N ASN A 193 -14.35 -16.94 -11.51
CA ASN A 193 -15.21 -17.75 -10.63
C ASN A 193 -15.54 -17.07 -9.29
N GLN A 194 -14.87 -15.97 -8.94
CA GLN A 194 -15.04 -15.23 -7.69
C GLN A 194 -14.72 -16.04 -6.42
N GLU A 195 -14.01 -17.17 -6.57
CA GLU A 195 -13.62 -18.06 -5.48
C GLU A 195 -12.22 -17.68 -4.95
N TYR A 196 -12.20 -16.70 -4.05
CA TYR A 196 -10.97 -16.27 -3.39
C TYR A 196 -10.69 -17.10 -2.12
N PRO A 197 -9.57 -17.83 -2.02
CA PRO A 197 -9.17 -18.50 -0.79
C PRO A 197 -8.79 -17.48 0.28
N LYS A 198 -8.82 -17.86 1.57
CA LYS A 198 -8.40 -16.97 2.66
C LYS A 198 -6.89 -16.65 2.65
N ARG A 199 -6.08 -17.59 2.15
CA ARG A 199 -4.62 -17.51 2.02
C ARG A 199 -4.19 -18.17 0.72
N GLY A 200 -3.12 -17.65 0.12
CA GLY A 200 -2.56 -18.17 -1.13
C GLY A 200 -1.70 -17.10 -1.80
N TYR A 201 -0.97 -17.49 -2.84
CA TYR A 201 -0.23 -16.56 -3.71
C TYR A 201 0.76 -15.65 -2.96
N GLY A 202 1.35 -16.16 -1.87
CA GLY A 202 2.30 -15.41 -1.04
C GLY A 202 1.71 -14.74 0.19
N GLY A 203 0.38 -14.62 0.33
CA GLY A 203 -0.20 -13.81 1.41
C GLY A 203 -1.65 -14.11 1.79
N VAL A 204 -2.27 -13.10 2.42
CA VAL A 204 -3.69 -13.06 2.79
C VAL A 204 -4.45 -12.29 1.71
N LEU A 205 -5.61 -12.81 1.33
CA LEU A 205 -6.47 -12.17 0.33
C LEU A 205 -7.53 -11.32 1.03
N GLU A 206 -7.54 -10.03 0.74
CA GLU A 206 -8.60 -9.09 1.13
C GLU A 206 -9.45 -8.72 -0.09
N ARG A 207 -10.77 -8.93 0.01
CA ARG A 207 -11.70 -8.61 -1.08
C ARG A 207 -11.82 -7.10 -1.26
N VAL A 208 -11.80 -6.68 -2.52
CA VAL A 208 -12.01 -5.30 -2.99
C VAL A 208 -13.03 -5.35 -4.13
N GLY A 209 -14.32 -5.33 -3.78
CA GLY A 209 -15.39 -5.64 -4.73
C GLY A 209 -15.24 -7.05 -5.28
N ASP A 210 -15.24 -7.19 -6.60
CA ASP A 210 -15.07 -8.46 -7.32
C ASP A 210 -13.60 -8.88 -7.50
N TRP A 211 -12.66 -8.10 -6.95
CA TRP A 211 -11.22 -8.34 -6.97
C TRP A 211 -10.72 -8.74 -5.57
N ALA A 212 -9.49 -9.22 -5.48
CA ALA A 212 -8.78 -9.42 -4.22
C ALA A 212 -7.40 -8.78 -4.26
N TYR A 213 -7.03 -8.13 -3.16
CA TYR A 213 -5.68 -7.69 -2.89
C TYR A 213 -4.97 -8.74 -2.03
N VAL A 214 -3.86 -9.26 -2.54
CA VAL A 214 -2.95 -10.15 -1.83
C VAL A 214 -1.90 -9.27 -1.16
N TYR A 215 -1.83 -9.33 0.17
CA TYR A 215 -0.75 -8.72 0.94
C TYR A 215 -0.07 -9.78 1.80
N GLU A 216 1.24 -9.63 1.96
CA GLU A 216 2.09 -10.51 2.76
C GLU A 216 1.95 -10.29 4.28
#